data_AF-A0A3E2GTQ1-F1
#
_entry.id   AF-A0A3E2GTQ1-F1
#
_cell.length_a   1.000
_cell.length_b   1.000
_cell.length_c   1.000
_cell.angle_alpha   90.00
_cell.angle_beta   90.00
_cell.angle_gamma   90.00
#
_symmetry.space_group_name_H-M   'P 1'
#
loop_
_entity.id
_entity.type
_entity.pdbx_description
1 polymer ?
#
loop_
_entity_poly.entity_id
_entity_poly.type
_entity_poly.pdbx_seq_one_letter_code
_entity_poly.pdbx_strand_id
1 'polypeptide(L)'
;MVIGDRKTRAIVNIIDVPAGFSLRWINCFFVPSFVVLPLGGGGSITGVEIGKIIAVTLVGFVVMVAVTAWMVRGLQMITGSSKRAMTERAEEIGNEDDRIPLSETVRSFGSDTPTELVEPERTQDPSRIRGTGGPPEHGAVTSSSAVRTLLQTPLPLTRPQRWAALLNANFDRITYGFFFLFIGLPIYYATGYAMPAQLTLTILSYFSAIALPARWKQFLHPVLVSSAITIVGVWLLGLTRGIMLDGSLTAYKTGTRYLQLWRGTNGPNPGAADILSTVLDASIVALALPMFQYRKELKNHFIAIVVPNVVVSIGSLFGYPAFCYAIGISSKRSIAFAGRSLTLALATPAVSNLGGDINTVAPLAIISGILGVLMGSKLFHWLRIPEGCLSLGYPTSISFETQLTHL
;
A
#
# COMPACT_ATOMS: atom_id res chain seq x y z
N MET A 1 -20.22 23.79 14.39
CA MET A 1 -20.36 23.00 13.14
C MET A 1 -21.53 23.56 12.36
N VAL A 2 -21.28 24.30 11.28
CA VAL A 2 -22.32 25.09 10.56
C VAL A 2 -22.93 24.30 9.39
N ILE A 3 -22.40 23.11 9.09
CA ILE A 3 -22.88 22.22 8.03
C ILE A 3 -23.46 20.97 8.71
N GLY A 4 -24.75 20.71 8.53
CA GLY A 4 -25.44 19.57 9.16
C GLY A 4 -24.83 18.23 8.75
N ASP A 5 -24.86 17.26 9.67
CA ASP A 5 -24.17 15.96 9.56
C ASP A 5 -24.48 15.20 8.27
N ARG A 6 -25.72 15.29 7.75
CA ARG A 6 -26.09 14.66 6.48
C ARG A 6 -25.33 15.22 5.27
N LYS A 7 -25.15 16.55 5.20
CA LYS A 7 -24.42 17.20 4.09
C LYS A 7 -22.93 16.90 4.19
N THR A 8 -22.39 16.92 5.40
CA THR A 8 -20.99 16.55 5.66
C THR A 8 -20.71 15.10 5.25
N ARG A 9 -21.57 14.16 5.65
CA ARG A 9 -21.41 12.74 5.27
C ARG A 9 -21.53 12.52 3.76
N ALA A 10 -22.43 13.22 3.08
CA ALA A 10 -22.55 13.13 1.62
C ALA A 10 -21.28 13.62 0.89
N ILE A 11 -20.68 14.73 1.34
CA ILE A 11 -19.43 15.25 0.79
C ILE A 11 -18.27 14.29 1.07
N VAL A 12 -18.19 13.76 2.29
CA VAL A 12 -17.15 12.79 2.68
C VAL A 12 -17.25 11.52 1.83
N ASN A 13 -18.45 10.95 1.64
CA ASN A 13 -18.64 9.78 0.79
C ASN A 13 -18.18 9.99 -0.67
N ILE A 14 -18.31 11.20 -1.22
CA ILE A 14 -17.83 11.52 -2.57
C ILE A 14 -16.30 11.51 -2.63
N ILE A 15 -15.62 11.97 -1.58
CA ILE A 15 -14.16 12.00 -1.48
C ILE A 15 -13.59 10.62 -1.14
N ASP A 16 -14.32 9.83 -0.35
CA ASP A 16 -13.88 8.51 0.12
C ASP A 16 -13.71 7.51 -1.03
N VAL A 17 -14.51 7.60 -2.10
CA VAL A 17 -14.37 6.72 -3.28
C VAL A 17 -13.01 6.89 -3.98
N PRO A 18 -12.63 8.09 -4.46
CA PRO A 18 -11.32 8.28 -5.07
C PRO A 18 -10.17 8.16 -4.07
N ALA A 19 -10.35 8.59 -2.82
CA ALA A 19 -9.33 8.44 -1.78
C ALA A 19 -9.05 6.97 -1.47
N GLY A 20 -10.10 6.15 -1.30
CA GLY A 20 -10.02 4.72 -1.07
C GLY A 20 -9.36 3.99 -2.23
N PHE A 21 -9.72 4.33 -3.48
CA PHE A 21 -9.03 3.80 -4.66
C PHE A 21 -7.53 4.14 -4.64
N SER A 22 -7.21 5.40 -4.39
CA SER A 22 -5.83 5.91 -4.38
C SER A 22 -4.97 5.20 -3.30
N LEU A 23 -5.53 5.03 -2.10
CA LEU A 23 -4.87 4.31 -1.00
C LEU A 23 -4.73 2.81 -1.27
N ARG A 24 -5.72 2.17 -1.88
CA ARG A 24 -5.68 0.75 -2.23
C ARG A 24 -4.55 0.43 -3.21
N TRP A 25 -4.31 1.31 -4.18
CA TRP A 25 -3.32 1.11 -5.25
C TRP A 25 -2.01 1.87 -5.04
N ILE A 26 -1.81 2.48 -3.86
CA ILE A 26 -0.63 3.30 -3.56
C ILE A 26 0.69 2.59 -3.85
N ASN A 27 0.76 1.29 -3.55
CA ASN A 27 1.92 0.45 -3.80
C ASN A 27 2.27 0.34 -5.30
N CYS A 28 1.26 0.32 -6.18
CA CYS A 28 1.48 0.36 -7.63
C CYS A 28 2.06 1.71 -8.07
N PHE A 29 1.63 2.81 -7.46
CA PHE A 29 2.11 4.15 -7.80
C PHE A 29 3.55 4.41 -7.32
N PHE A 30 4.07 3.59 -6.41
CA PHE A 30 5.47 3.61 -5.99
C PHE A 30 6.42 2.88 -6.95
N VAL A 31 5.92 1.99 -7.82
CA VAL A 31 6.74 1.19 -8.76
C VAL A 31 7.70 2.04 -9.62
N PRO A 32 7.29 3.20 -10.19
CA PRO A 32 8.18 3.98 -11.04
C PRO A 32 9.46 4.48 -10.34
N SER A 33 9.40 4.72 -9.03
CA SER A 33 10.59 5.12 -8.25
C SER A 33 11.67 4.05 -8.30
N PHE A 34 11.28 2.78 -8.31
CA PHE A 34 12.20 1.64 -8.39
C PHE A 34 12.66 1.37 -9.82
N VAL A 35 11.77 1.54 -10.81
CA VAL A 35 12.11 1.31 -12.22
C VAL A 35 13.23 2.25 -12.67
N VAL A 36 13.24 3.50 -12.19
CA VAL A 36 14.22 4.53 -12.58
C VAL A 36 15.58 4.37 -11.88
N LEU A 37 15.72 3.44 -10.94
CA LEU A 37 16.98 3.23 -10.19
C LEU A 37 18.23 3.09 -11.06
N PRO A 38 18.22 2.33 -12.18
CA PRO A 38 19.40 2.18 -13.03
C PRO A 38 19.91 3.51 -13.59
N LEU A 39 19.03 4.50 -13.82
CA LEU A 39 19.42 5.82 -14.31
C LEU A 39 20.18 6.66 -13.27
N GLY A 40 19.95 6.43 -11.98
CA GLY A 40 20.58 7.22 -10.91
C GLY A 40 22.02 6.81 -10.59
N GLY A 41 22.48 5.66 -11.09
CA GLY A 41 23.75 5.03 -10.70
C GLY A 41 24.97 5.37 -11.54
N GLY A 42 24.86 6.21 -12.57
CA GLY A 42 25.92 6.45 -13.56
C GLY A 42 27.13 7.27 -13.10
N GLY A 43 27.29 7.55 -11.80
CA GLY A 43 28.49 8.19 -11.26
C GLY A 43 29.64 7.20 -11.12
N SER A 44 30.88 7.69 -11.18
CA SER A 44 32.12 6.95 -10.88
C SER A 44 32.21 6.51 -9.40
N ILE A 45 31.26 5.68 -8.97
CA ILE A 45 31.25 5.08 -7.64
C ILE A 45 31.97 3.75 -7.75
N THR A 46 33.09 3.63 -7.04
CA THR A 46 33.84 2.38 -7.02
C THR A 46 32.99 1.33 -6.29
N GLY A 47 32.97 0.08 -6.75
CA GLY A 47 32.17 -0.98 -6.10
C GLY A 47 32.40 -1.12 -4.58
N VAL A 48 33.61 -0.79 -4.12
CA VAL A 48 33.97 -0.71 -2.69
C VAL A 48 33.22 0.39 -1.94
N GLU A 49 33.02 1.56 -2.56
CA GLU A 49 32.24 2.66 -1.97
C GLU A 49 30.76 2.28 -1.88
N ILE A 50 30.21 1.62 -2.91
CA ILE A 50 28.84 1.08 -2.88
C ILE A 50 28.69 0.07 -1.74
N GLY A 51 29.65 -0.85 -1.60
CA GLY A 51 29.66 -1.83 -0.50
C GLY A 51 29.65 -1.17 0.88
N LYS A 52 30.48 -0.14 1.08
CA LYS A 52 30.48 0.67 2.32
C LYS A 52 29.12 1.35 2.55
N ILE A 53 28.53 1.95 1.52
CA ILE A 53 27.22 2.63 1.60
C ILE A 53 26.13 1.65 2.01
N ILE A 54 26.06 0.47 1.39
CA ILE A 54 25.09 -0.57 1.71
C ILE A 54 25.30 -1.07 3.15
N ALA A 55 26.54 -1.33 3.55
CA ALA A 55 26.87 -1.79 4.90
C ALA A 55 26.45 -0.77 5.97
N VAL A 56 26.79 0.51 5.80
CA VAL A 56 26.39 1.59 6.71
C VAL A 56 24.87 1.72 6.77
N THR A 57 24.19 1.59 5.63
CA THR A 57 22.73 1.68 5.57
C THR A 57 22.06 0.50 6.30
N LEU A 58 22.55 -0.72 6.12
CA LEU A 58 22.04 -1.92 6.80
C LEU A 58 22.27 -1.87 8.32
N VAL A 59 23.50 -1.63 8.75
CA VAL A 59 23.85 -1.54 10.17
C VAL A 59 23.10 -0.39 10.82
N GLY A 60 23.09 0.77 10.17
CA GLY A 60 22.38 1.94 10.64
C GLY A 60 20.87 1.70 10.76
N PHE A 61 20.26 0.98 9.82
CA PHE A 61 18.84 0.62 9.91
C PHE A 61 18.54 -0.22 11.16
N VAL A 62 19.36 -1.25 11.45
CA VAL A 62 19.20 -2.09 12.64
C VAL A 62 19.37 -1.27 13.92
N VAL A 63 20.40 -0.43 14.00
CA VAL A 63 20.65 0.47 15.13
C VAL A 63 19.47 1.43 15.32
N MET A 64 19.00 2.04 14.23
CA MET A 64 17.88 2.98 14.26
C MET A 64 16.63 2.31 14.83
N VAL A 65 16.25 1.14 14.32
CA VAL A 65 15.06 0.42 14.80
C VAL A 65 15.22 0.00 16.26
N ALA A 66 16.39 -0.48 16.67
CA ALA A 66 16.64 -0.85 18.07
C ALA A 66 16.52 0.36 19.01
N VAL A 67 17.15 1.49 18.66
CA VAL A 67 17.06 2.73 19.43
C VAL A 67 15.62 3.22 19.50
N THR A 68 14.90 3.29 18.38
CA THR A 68 13.50 3.70 18.36
C THR A 68 12.65 2.79 19.23
N ALA A 69 12.82 1.47 19.12
CA ALA A 69 12.06 0.49 19.90
C ALA A 69 12.28 0.62 21.41
N TRP A 70 13.53 0.73 21.86
CA TRP A 70 13.83 0.93 23.27
C TRP A 70 13.35 2.28 23.79
N MET A 71 13.44 3.32 22.96
CA MET A 71 12.96 4.65 23.32
C MET A 71 11.44 4.70 23.47
N VAL A 72 10.70 4.11 22.52
CA VAL A 72 9.23 3.96 22.61
C VAL A 72 8.85 3.18 23.85
N ARG A 73 9.52 2.04 24.12
CA ARG A 73 9.26 1.22 25.31
C ARG A 73 9.55 1.98 26.61
N GLY A 74 10.66 2.71 26.67
CA GLY A 74 11.02 3.54 27.82
C GLY A 74 9.95 4.62 28.08
N LEU A 75 9.50 5.29 27.02
CA LEU A 75 8.49 6.33 27.11
C LEU A 75 7.10 5.79 27.48
N GLN A 76 6.75 4.59 27.04
CA GLN A 76 5.52 3.90 27.46
C GLN A 76 5.53 3.47 28.93
N MET A 77 6.68 3.09 29.47
CA MET A 77 6.82 2.81 30.91
C MET A 77 6.64 4.08 31.74
N ILE A 78 7.18 5.21 31.27
CA ILE A 78 7.07 6.51 31.95
C ILE A 78 5.63 7.07 31.87
N THR A 79 4.94 6.88 30.74
CA THR A 79 3.60 7.45 30.51
C THR A 79 2.46 6.55 31.00
N GLY A 80 2.73 5.33 31.47
CA GLY A 80 1.71 4.40 31.99
C GLY A 80 0.71 3.88 30.94
N SER A 81 0.94 4.16 29.65
CA SER A 81 0.01 3.87 28.54
C SER A 81 -0.24 2.36 28.32
N SER A 82 0.67 1.48 28.76
CA SER A 82 0.55 0.03 28.56
C SER A 82 -0.76 -0.57 29.12
N LYS A 83 -1.29 -0.05 30.24
CA LYS A 83 -2.57 -0.55 30.80
C LYS A 83 -3.79 0.04 30.09
N ARG A 84 -3.69 1.29 29.61
CA ARG A 84 -4.77 2.04 28.95
C ARG A 84 -4.99 1.60 27.50
N ALA A 85 -3.91 1.31 26.77
CA ALA A 85 -3.98 0.74 25.43
C ALA A 85 -4.58 -0.68 25.39
N MET A 86 -4.36 -1.48 26.45
CA MET A 86 -5.00 -2.80 26.60
C MET A 86 -6.51 -2.70 26.90
N THR A 87 -6.93 -1.68 27.65
CA THR A 87 -8.36 -1.45 27.97
C THR A 87 -9.11 -0.83 26.79
N GLU A 88 -8.50 0.12 26.09
CA GLU A 88 -9.05 0.75 24.88
C GLU A 88 -9.24 -0.29 23.75
N ARG A 89 -8.35 -1.29 23.64
CA ARG A 89 -8.53 -2.43 22.71
C ARG A 89 -9.66 -3.37 23.09
N ALA A 90 -9.90 -3.59 24.39
CA ALA A 90 -11.03 -4.41 24.83
C ALA A 90 -12.37 -3.72 24.55
N GLU A 91 -12.41 -2.38 24.60
CA GLU A 91 -13.56 -1.57 24.21
C GLU A 91 -13.74 -1.47 22.69
N GLU A 92 -12.66 -1.41 21.90
CA GLU A 92 -12.75 -1.41 20.43
C GLU A 92 -13.21 -2.75 19.84
N ILE A 93 -12.84 -3.89 20.45
CA ILE A 93 -13.34 -5.22 20.05
C ILE A 93 -14.82 -5.40 20.44
N GLY A 94 -15.27 -4.74 21.51
CA GLY A 94 -16.68 -4.78 21.95
C GLY A 94 -17.62 -3.86 21.17
N ASN A 95 -17.09 -2.94 20.35
CA ASN A 95 -17.87 -1.90 19.65
C ASN A 95 -17.74 -2.01 18.12
N GLU A 96 -17.39 -3.19 17.60
CA GLU A 96 -17.24 -3.45 16.16
C GLU A 96 -18.54 -3.30 15.34
N ASP A 97 -19.71 -3.17 15.97
CA ASP A 97 -20.99 -3.05 15.28
C ASP A 97 -21.33 -1.63 14.75
N ASP A 98 -20.56 -0.59 15.09
CA ASP A 98 -20.92 0.82 14.77
C ASP A 98 -19.91 1.59 13.89
N ARG A 99 -19.01 0.87 13.18
CA ARG A 99 -18.04 1.49 12.25
C ARG A 99 -18.62 1.64 10.84
N ILE A 100 -18.92 2.89 10.48
CA ILE A 100 -19.25 3.34 9.11
C ILE A 100 -18.10 2.95 8.16
N PRO A 101 -18.39 2.40 6.96
CA PRO A 101 -17.46 1.54 6.24
C PRO A 101 -16.42 2.34 5.47
N LEU A 102 -15.14 2.18 5.82
CA LEU A 102 -14.01 2.63 4.99
C LEU A 102 -13.19 1.47 4.39
N SER A 103 -13.63 0.21 4.58
CA SER A 103 -13.24 -0.95 3.78
C SER A 103 -14.00 -2.19 4.26
N GLU A 104 -15.33 -2.18 4.13
CA GLU A 104 -16.04 -3.45 4.17
C GLU A 104 -15.86 -4.16 2.83
N THR A 105 -15.33 -5.37 2.94
CA THR A 105 -15.35 -6.36 1.89
C THR A 105 -16.82 -6.71 1.61
N VAL A 106 -17.41 -6.20 0.53
CA VAL A 106 -18.55 -6.89 -0.09
C VAL A 106 -17.99 -8.15 -0.75
N ARG A 107 -17.74 -9.17 0.07
CA ARG A 107 -17.87 -10.58 -0.32
C ARG A 107 -19.09 -11.13 0.40
N SER A 108 -20.27 -10.67 -0.02
CA SER A 108 -21.50 -11.43 0.16
C SER A 108 -21.65 -12.35 -1.05
N PHE A 109 -20.97 -13.49 -1.01
CA PHE A 109 -21.29 -14.77 -1.65
C PHE A 109 -20.22 -15.76 -1.16
N GLY A 110 -20.42 -16.72 -0.28
CA GLY A 110 -21.57 -17.12 0.52
C GLY A 110 -21.10 -18.32 1.37
N SER A 111 -21.64 -18.43 2.58
CA SER A 111 -21.73 -19.69 3.33
C SER A 111 -22.81 -19.51 4.40
N ASP A 112 -24.04 -19.72 3.94
CA ASP A 112 -25.16 -20.34 4.65
C ASP A 112 -25.59 -19.80 6.03
N THR A 113 -26.53 -18.86 5.98
CA THR A 113 -27.75 -18.90 6.80
C THR A 113 -28.96 -18.60 5.89
N PRO A 114 -30.01 -19.43 5.87
CA PRO A 114 -31.14 -19.26 4.97
C PRO A 114 -32.10 -18.22 5.54
N THR A 115 -31.92 -16.95 5.19
CA THR A 115 -32.98 -15.96 5.37
C THR A 115 -33.91 -16.05 4.16
N GLU A 116 -35.09 -16.59 4.42
CA GLU A 116 -36.28 -16.57 3.56
C GLU A 116 -36.31 -15.40 2.58
N LEU A 117 -36.37 -15.72 1.29
CA LEU A 117 -36.93 -14.83 0.29
C LEU A 117 -38.40 -14.61 0.65
N VAL A 118 -38.70 -13.51 1.35
CA VAL A 118 -40.06 -13.04 1.54
C VAL A 118 -40.59 -12.60 0.17
N GLU A 119 -41.46 -13.42 -0.41
CA GLU A 119 -42.30 -13.03 -1.54
C GLU A 119 -43.15 -11.81 -1.15
N PRO A 120 -43.35 -10.82 -2.05
CA PRO A 120 -44.24 -9.71 -1.77
C PRO A 120 -45.68 -10.24 -1.63
N GLU A 121 -46.31 -9.98 -0.47
CA GLU A 121 -47.70 -10.37 -0.16
C GLU A 121 -48.65 -9.93 -1.29
N ARG A 122 -49.12 -10.90 -2.07
CA ARG A 122 -50.17 -10.73 -3.06
C ARG A 122 -51.48 -11.19 -2.43
N THR A 123 -52.32 -10.21 -2.07
CA THR A 123 -53.78 -10.30 -1.83
C THR A 123 -54.29 -11.59 -1.17
N GLN A 124 -54.58 -11.52 0.13
CA GLN A 124 -55.27 -12.56 0.89
C GLN A 124 -56.62 -12.96 0.23
N ASP A 125 -56.79 -14.26 -0.01
CA ASP A 125 -58.02 -14.88 -0.49
C ASP A 125 -59.00 -15.09 0.71
N PRO A 126 -60.21 -14.51 0.69
CA PRO A 126 -61.16 -14.54 1.81
C PRO A 126 -61.89 -15.88 2.00
N SER A 127 -61.41 -16.98 1.41
CA SER A 127 -62.06 -18.30 1.45
C SER A 127 -61.61 -19.22 2.60
N ARG A 128 -60.72 -18.78 3.51
CA ARG A 128 -60.19 -19.62 4.60
C ARG A 128 -60.61 -19.22 6.02
N ILE A 129 -61.81 -18.63 6.18
CA ILE A 129 -62.46 -18.49 7.49
C ILE A 129 -63.54 -19.57 7.66
N ARG A 130 -63.19 -20.63 8.39
CA ARG A 130 -64.06 -21.53 9.19
C ARG A 130 -63.09 -22.15 10.22
N GLY A 131 -63.17 -21.93 11.53
CA GLY A 131 -64.34 -22.03 12.40
C GLY A 131 -64.35 -23.42 13.04
N THR A 132 -63.85 -23.51 14.29
CA THR A 132 -64.44 -24.19 15.50
C THR A 132 -63.40 -24.90 16.41
N GLY A 133 -63.25 -24.38 17.63
CA GLY A 133 -63.23 -25.09 18.92
C GLY A 133 -62.22 -26.21 19.24
N GLY A 134 -61.31 -25.96 20.19
CA GLY A 134 -60.62 -27.00 20.99
C GLY A 134 -59.44 -26.45 21.85
N PRO A 135 -59.29 -26.81 23.14
CA PRO A 135 -58.24 -26.28 24.04
C PRO A 135 -56.89 -27.01 23.89
N PRO A 136 -55.77 -26.50 24.45
CA PRO A 136 -54.43 -26.85 23.99
C PRO A 136 -53.93 -28.16 24.61
N GLU A 137 -53.53 -29.13 23.78
CA GLU A 137 -52.81 -30.32 24.25
C GLU A 137 -51.30 -30.15 24.07
N HIS A 138 -50.59 -30.22 25.20
CA HIS A 138 -49.14 -30.42 25.28
C HIS A 138 -48.78 -31.81 24.75
N GLY A 139 -48.35 -31.88 23.49
CA GLY A 139 -47.63 -33.03 22.94
C GLY A 139 -46.13 -32.76 22.96
N ALA A 140 -45.40 -33.43 23.85
CA ALA A 140 -43.95 -33.44 23.86
C ALA A 140 -43.41 -33.97 22.52
N VAL A 141 -42.79 -33.09 21.72
CA VAL A 141 -41.91 -33.50 20.64
C VAL A 141 -40.49 -33.19 21.09
N THR A 142 -39.77 -34.26 21.42
CA THR A 142 -38.33 -34.30 21.58
C THR A 142 -37.66 -33.76 20.32
N SER A 143 -37.35 -32.47 20.28
CA SER A 143 -36.51 -31.87 19.25
C SER A 143 -35.03 -32.01 19.65
N SER A 144 -34.54 -33.25 19.64
CA SER A 144 -33.11 -33.49 19.39
C SER A 144 -32.84 -33.29 17.90
N SER A 145 -32.96 -32.06 17.40
CA SER A 145 -32.41 -31.72 16.09
C SER A 145 -30.91 -31.53 16.26
N ALA A 146 -30.21 -32.66 16.36
CA ALA A 146 -28.79 -32.72 16.02
C ALA A 146 -28.68 -32.18 14.59
N VAL A 147 -28.29 -30.92 14.47
CA VAL A 147 -27.90 -30.31 13.21
C VAL A 147 -26.66 -31.08 12.76
N ARG A 148 -26.88 -32.19 12.05
CA ARG A 148 -25.87 -32.78 11.20
C ARG A 148 -25.64 -31.74 10.11
N THR A 149 -24.64 -30.89 10.31
CA THR A 149 -24.07 -30.04 9.28
C THR A 149 -23.56 -30.97 8.20
N LEU A 150 -24.45 -31.32 7.25
CA LEU A 150 -24.04 -31.96 6.03
C LEU A 150 -23.10 -30.97 5.37
N LEU A 151 -21.82 -31.36 5.31
CA LEU A 151 -20.77 -30.66 4.59
C LEU A 151 -21.18 -30.65 3.11
N GLN A 152 -22.00 -29.68 2.72
CA GLN A 152 -22.56 -29.59 1.39
C GLN A 152 -21.43 -29.18 0.45
N THR A 153 -20.85 -30.16 -0.24
CA THR A 153 -19.91 -29.93 -1.33
C THR A 153 -20.57 -28.98 -2.34
N PRO A 154 -19.95 -27.83 -2.70
CA PRO A 154 -20.58 -26.89 -3.61
C PRO A 154 -20.89 -27.57 -4.94
N LEU A 155 -22.13 -27.41 -5.43
CA LEU A 155 -22.61 -27.97 -6.69
C LEU A 155 -21.64 -27.62 -7.83
N PRO A 156 -21.36 -28.55 -8.77
CA PRO A 156 -20.42 -28.28 -9.85
C PRO A 156 -20.94 -27.14 -10.74
N LEU A 157 -20.24 -26.00 -10.72
CA LEU A 157 -20.56 -24.83 -11.54
C LEU A 157 -20.68 -25.22 -13.02
N THR A 158 -21.73 -24.73 -13.69
CA THR A 158 -21.92 -24.90 -15.14
C THR A 158 -20.81 -24.21 -15.93
N ARG A 159 -20.51 -24.66 -17.16
CA ARG A 159 -19.43 -24.07 -17.98
C ARG A 159 -19.53 -22.54 -18.12
N PRO A 160 -20.70 -21.93 -18.39
CA PRO A 160 -20.84 -20.47 -18.46
C PRO A 160 -20.56 -19.77 -17.13
N GLN A 161 -20.97 -20.35 -16.00
CA GLN A 161 -20.69 -19.80 -14.67
C GLN A 161 -19.20 -19.84 -14.32
N ARG A 162 -18.46 -20.87 -14.78
CA ARG A 162 -16.99 -20.91 -14.61
C ARG A 162 -16.30 -19.81 -15.42
N TRP A 163 -16.72 -19.59 -16.66
CA TRP A 163 -16.21 -18.51 -17.49
C TRP A 163 -16.54 -17.14 -16.92
N ALA A 164 -17.78 -16.93 -16.44
CA ALA A 164 -18.17 -15.69 -15.77
C ALA A 164 -17.36 -15.45 -14.48
N ALA A 165 -17.15 -16.49 -13.66
CA ALA A 165 -16.33 -16.38 -12.45
C ALA A 165 -14.87 -16.06 -12.78
N LEU A 166 -14.28 -16.70 -13.80
CA LEU A 166 -12.91 -16.44 -14.24
C LEU A 166 -12.76 -15.03 -14.83
N LEU A 167 -13.74 -14.57 -15.60
CA LEU A 167 -13.75 -13.25 -16.20
C LEU A 167 -13.87 -12.16 -15.13
N ASN A 168 -14.78 -12.33 -14.17
CA ASN A 168 -14.93 -11.40 -13.04
C ASN A 168 -13.69 -11.39 -12.15
N ALA A 169 -13.05 -12.54 -11.90
CA ALA A 169 -11.84 -12.63 -11.09
C ALA A 169 -10.61 -12.00 -11.75
N ASN A 170 -10.57 -11.92 -13.09
CA ASN A 170 -9.43 -11.39 -13.85
C ASN A 170 -9.80 -10.15 -14.68
N PHE A 171 -10.92 -9.50 -14.38
CA PHE A 171 -11.47 -8.41 -15.19
C PHE A 171 -10.46 -7.29 -15.41
N ASP A 172 -9.79 -6.85 -14.33
CA ASP A 172 -8.77 -5.81 -14.40
C ASP A 172 -7.59 -6.23 -15.27
N ARG A 173 -7.09 -7.47 -15.10
CA ARG A 173 -5.95 -7.99 -15.88
C ARG A 173 -6.27 -8.06 -17.37
N ILE A 174 -7.47 -8.51 -17.71
CA ILE A 174 -7.93 -8.60 -19.10
C ILE A 174 -8.07 -7.20 -19.70
N THR A 175 -8.64 -6.26 -18.95
CA THR A 175 -8.84 -4.88 -19.39
C THR A 175 -7.50 -4.18 -19.66
N TYR A 176 -6.55 -4.22 -18.71
CA TYR A 176 -5.22 -3.65 -18.93
C TYR A 176 -4.41 -4.41 -19.98
N GLY A 177 -4.62 -5.73 -20.12
CA GLY A 177 -4.03 -6.53 -21.19
C GLY A 177 -4.52 -6.10 -22.57
N PHE A 178 -5.82 -5.84 -22.69
CA PHE A 178 -6.43 -5.29 -23.90
C PHE A 178 -5.87 -3.90 -24.21
N PHE A 179 -5.81 -3.01 -23.22
CA PHE A 179 -5.21 -1.68 -23.41
C PHE A 179 -3.74 -1.77 -23.85
N PHE A 180 -2.95 -2.67 -23.27
CA PHE A 180 -1.55 -2.87 -23.67
C PHE A 180 -1.44 -3.33 -25.13
N LEU A 181 -2.22 -4.35 -25.53
CA LEU A 181 -2.09 -4.97 -26.84
C LEU A 181 -2.70 -4.14 -27.98
N PHE A 182 -3.88 -3.54 -27.77
CA PHE A 182 -4.63 -2.86 -28.83
C PHE A 182 -4.43 -1.34 -28.87
N ILE A 183 -3.97 -0.73 -27.77
CA ILE A 183 -3.76 0.72 -27.70
C ILE A 183 -2.28 1.02 -27.46
N GLY A 184 -1.65 0.36 -26.48
CA GLY A 184 -0.26 0.54 -26.10
C GLY A 184 0.72 0.24 -27.23
N LEU A 185 0.74 -1.00 -27.72
CA LEU A 185 1.66 -1.42 -28.77
C LEU A 185 1.47 -0.67 -30.10
N PRO A 186 0.24 -0.47 -30.62
CA PRO A 186 0.05 0.25 -31.88
C PRO A 186 0.52 1.70 -31.79
N ILE A 187 0.23 2.41 -30.68
CA ILE A 187 0.72 3.78 -30.49
C ILE A 187 2.25 3.79 -30.37
N TYR A 188 2.83 2.84 -29.64
CA TYR A 188 4.28 2.75 -29.49
C TYR A 188 5.00 2.56 -30.82
N TYR A 189 4.51 1.67 -31.69
CA TYR A 189 5.12 1.42 -32.99
C TYR A 189 4.80 2.50 -34.03
N ALA A 190 3.58 3.05 -34.03
CA ALA A 190 3.15 4.03 -35.03
C ALA A 190 3.71 5.44 -34.79
N THR A 191 3.66 5.94 -33.54
CA THR A 191 4.03 7.34 -33.23
C THR A 191 5.33 7.45 -32.44
N GLY A 192 5.84 6.34 -31.90
CA GLY A 192 7.00 6.33 -31.02
C GLY A 192 6.76 6.86 -29.62
N TYR A 193 5.49 7.07 -29.26
CA TYR A 193 5.14 7.51 -27.92
C TYR A 193 5.07 6.32 -26.96
N ALA A 194 5.99 6.28 -25.99
CA ALA A 194 6.18 5.14 -25.09
C ALA A 194 5.19 5.03 -23.93
N MET A 195 4.54 6.14 -23.56
CA MET A 195 3.74 6.22 -22.34
C MET A 195 2.61 5.16 -22.26
N PRO A 196 1.73 5.00 -23.26
CA PRO A 196 0.57 4.11 -23.12
C PRO A 196 0.99 2.63 -22.96
N ALA A 197 2.02 2.20 -23.69
CA ALA A 197 2.57 0.86 -23.59
C ALA A 197 3.27 0.63 -22.24
N GLN A 198 4.14 1.56 -21.82
CA GLN A 198 4.89 1.40 -20.58
C GLN A 198 4.01 1.51 -19.32
N LEU A 199 2.97 2.33 -19.35
CA LEU A 199 2.02 2.48 -18.24
C LEU A 199 1.21 1.20 -18.04
N THR A 200 0.62 0.67 -19.09
CA THR A 200 -0.17 -0.57 -19.04
C THR A 200 0.72 -1.78 -18.71
N LEU A 201 1.96 -1.82 -19.22
CA LEU A 201 2.97 -2.79 -18.82
C LEU A 201 3.27 -2.74 -17.30
N THR A 202 3.40 -1.54 -16.73
CA THR A 202 3.69 -1.37 -15.29
C THR A 202 2.55 -1.89 -14.43
N ILE A 203 1.30 -1.58 -14.81
CA ILE A 203 0.10 -2.05 -14.11
C ILE A 203 -0.03 -3.58 -14.22
N LEU A 204 0.16 -4.15 -15.41
CA LEU A 204 0.14 -5.61 -15.62
C LEU A 204 1.26 -6.32 -14.85
N SER A 205 2.44 -5.71 -14.77
CA SER A 205 3.58 -6.21 -13.99
C SER A 205 3.25 -6.24 -12.50
N TYR A 206 2.52 -5.24 -12.00
CA TYR A 206 2.04 -5.20 -10.62
C TYR A 206 0.99 -6.28 -10.32
N PHE A 207 0.00 -6.46 -11.20
CA PHE A 207 -0.96 -7.56 -11.08
C PHE A 207 -0.30 -8.94 -11.11
N SER A 208 0.73 -9.10 -11.93
CA SER A 208 1.53 -10.33 -12.01
C SER A 208 2.31 -10.57 -10.72
N ALA A 209 2.86 -9.52 -10.11
CA ALA A 209 3.56 -9.62 -8.83
C ALA A 209 2.62 -9.98 -7.66
N ILE A 210 1.39 -9.47 -7.66
CA ILE A 210 0.38 -9.85 -6.65
C ILE A 210 -0.11 -11.29 -6.84
N ALA A 211 -0.07 -11.83 -8.07
CA ALA A 211 -0.47 -13.20 -8.35
C ALA A 211 0.49 -14.27 -7.79
N LEU A 212 1.67 -13.88 -7.29
CA LEU A 212 2.66 -14.83 -6.79
C LEU A 212 2.20 -15.58 -5.52
N PRO A 213 2.65 -16.84 -5.32
CA PRO A 213 2.31 -17.63 -4.13
C PRO A 213 2.75 -16.96 -2.82
N ALA A 214 1.97 -17.14 -1.74
CA ALA A 214 2.20 -16.49 -0.44
C ALA A 214 3.61 -16.75 0.15
N ARG A 215 4.22 -17.91 -0.11
CA ARG A 215 5.58 -18.24 0.33
C ARG A 215 6.65 -17.31 -0.25
N TRP A 216 6.43 -16.82 -1.47
CA TRP A 216 7.37 -15.95 -2.16
C TRP A 216 7.14 -14.48 -1.79
N LYS A 217 5.90 -14.09 -1.51
CA LYS A 217 5.53 -12.74 -1.06
C LYS A 217 6.25 -12.29 0.21
N GLN A 218 6.54 -13.23 1.12
CA GLN A 218 7.28 -12.95 2.36
C GLN A 218 8.73 -12.47 2.16
N PHE A 219 9.35 -12.82 1.02
CA PHE A 219 10.72 -12.41 0.70
C PHE A 219 10.78 -11.41 -0.46
N LEU A 220 9.83 -11.49 -1.38
CA LEU A 220 9.74 -10.68 -2.59
C LEU A 220 8.53 -9.75 -2.48
N HIS A 221 8.76 -8.55 -1.96
CA HIS A 221 7.72 -7.53 -1.88
C HIS A 221 7.12 -7.27 -3.29
N PRO A 222 5.79 -7.28 -3.47
CA PRO A 222 5.16 -7.18 -4.79
C PRO A 222 5.62 -5.96 -5.61
N VAL A 223 5.90 -4.83 -4.95
CA VAL A 223 6.40 -3.62 -5.62
C VAL A 223 7.78 -3.84 -6.24
N LEU A 224 8.68 -4.54 -5.54
CA LEU A 224 10.03 -4.84 -6.06
C LEU A 224 9.97 -5.77 -7.26
N VAL A 225 9.19 -6.85 -7.15
CA VAL A 225 9.03 -7.80 -8.26
C VAL A 225 8.42 -7.11 -9.47
N SER A 226 7.37 -6.31 -9.25
CA SER A 226 6.74 -5.57 -10.34
C SER A 226 7.68 -4.57 -11.01
N SER A 227 8.56 -3.90 -10.25
CA SER A 227 9.57 -3.02 -10.84
C SER A 227 10.63 -3.77 -11.64
N ALA A 228 11.06 -4.95 -11.20
CA ALA A 228 12.01 -5.78 -11.94
C ALA A 228 11.40 -6.27 -13.26
N ILE A 229 10.16 -6.76 -13.22
CA ILE A 229 9.41 -7.15 -14.42
C ILE A 229 9.23 -5.95 -15.36
N THR A 230 8.90 -4.77 -14.81
CA THR A 230 8.73 -3.55 -15.61
C THR A 230 10.05 -3.10 -16.26
N ILE A 231 11.18 -3.16 -15.57
CA ILE A 231 12.50 -2.85 -16.14
C ILE A 231 12.80 -3.77 -17.33
N VAL A 232 12.59 -5.08 -17.16
CA VAL A 232 12.80 -6.07 -18.23
C VAL A 232 11.83 -5.83 -19.40
N GLY A 233 10.56 -5.51 -19.12
CA GLY A 233 9.58 -5.24 -20.16
C GLY A 233 9.84 -3.94 -20.92
N VAL A 234 10.26 -2.87 -20.23
CA VAL A 234 10.66 -1.60 -20.86
C VAL A 234 11.92 -1.80 -21.70
N TRP A 235 12.88 -2.59 -21.21
CA TRP A 235 14.07 -2.97 -21.97
C TRP A 235 13.71 -3.75 -23.23
N LEU A 236 12.81 -4.72 -23.13
CA LEU A 236 12.34 -5.51 -24.28
C LEU A 236 11.66 -4.62 -25.33
N LEU A 237 10.81 -3.68 -24.91
CA LEU A 237 10.21 -2.70 -25.83
C LEU A 237 11.29 -1.83 -26.48
N GLY A 238 12.27 -1.35 -25.72
CA GLY A 238 13.40 -0.56 -26.23
C GLY A 238 14.25 -1.29 -27.26
N LEU A 239 14.51 -2.58 -27.05
CA LEU A 239 15.25 -3.43 -27.98
C LEU A 239 14.57 -3.51 -29.35
N THR A 240 13.24 -3.51 -29.40
CA THR A 240 12.51 -3.53 -30.69
C THR A 240 12.73 -2.27 -31.53
N ARG A 241 13.20 -1.18 -30.92
CA ARG A 241 13.58 0.08 -31.60
C ARG A 241 15.10 0.32 -31.63
N GLY A 242 15.91 -0.61 -31.12
CA GLY A 242 17.36 -0.44 -31.00
C GLY A 242 17.79 0.63 -29.99
N ILE A 243 16.90 1.04 -29.07
CA ILE A 243 17.20 2.04 -28.04
C ILE A 243 17.82 1.33 -26.83
N MET A 244 18.91 1.89 -26.29
CA MET A 244 19.54 1.39 -25.07
C MET A 244 18.59 1.50 -23.86
N LEU A 245 18.88 0.72 -22.81
CA LEU A 245 18.11 0.70 -21.57
C LEU A 245 17.90 2.13 -21.02
N ASP A 246 18.97 2.91 -20.93
CA ASP A 246 18.92 4.28 -20.41
C ASP A 246 17.99 5.18 -21.21
N GLY A 247 18.02 5.11 -22.55
CA GLY A 247 17.10 5.85 -23.42
C GLY A 247 15.64 5.44 -23.25
N SER A 248 15.38 4.16 -22.94
CA SER A 248 14.03 3.66 -22.70
C SER A 248 13.50 4.06 -21.31
N LEU A 249 14.39 4.15 -20.32
CA LEU A 249 14.08 4.62 -18.97
C LEU A 249 13.92 6.14 -18.89
N THR A 250 14.65 6.91 -19.70
CA THR A 250 14.42 8.36 -19.82
C THR A 250 13.10 8.67 -20.51
N ALA A 251 12.68 7.84 -21.49
CA ALA A 251 11.33 7.91 -22.05
C ALA A 251 10.24 7.49 -21.04
N TYR A 252 10.58 6.61 -20.10
CA TYR A 252 9.67 6.18 -19.03
C TYR A 252 9.41 7.28 -18.00
N LYS A 253 10.44 8.08 -17.66
CA LYS A 253 10.34 9.25 -16.78
C LYS A 253 10.94 10.46 -17.46
N THR A 254 10.09 11.26 -18.10
CA THR A 254 10.48 12.48 -18.82
C THR A 254 10.55 13.69 -17.88
N GLY A 255 9.95 13.58 -16.68
CA GLY A 255 10.00 14.59 -15.63
C GLY A 255 8.85 15.59 -15.70
N THR A 256 7.97 15.49 -16.70
CA THR A 256 6.82 16.39 -16.90
C THR A 256 5.60 15.93 -16.11
N ARG A 257 5.61 16.23 -14.81
CA ARG A 257 4.46 15.97 -13.94
C ARG A 257 3.25 16.80 -14.35
N TYR A 258 2.05 16.31 -14.04
CA TYR A 258 0.78 17.00 -14.28
C TYR A 258 0.77 18.45 -13.75
N LEU A 259 1.35 18.70 -12.57
CA LEU A 259 1.45 20.06 -12.01
C LEU A 259 2.31 21.01 -12.85
N GLN A 260 3.31 20.50 -13.58
CA GLN A 260 4.13 21.30 -14.49
C GLN A 260 3.36 21.60 -15.79
N LEU A 261 2.69 20.58 -16.35
CA LEU A 261 1.82 20.74 -17.52
C LEU A 261 0.69 21.75 -17.25
N TRP A 262 0.08 21.69 -16.07
CA TRP A 262 -0.97 22.64 -15.65
C TRP A 262 -0.45 24.07 -15.47
N ARG A 263 0.81 24.23 -15.06
CA ARG A 263 1.46 25.55 -14.91
C ARG A 263 1.93 26.15 -16.24
N GLY A 264 1.67 25.48 -17.36
CA GLY A 264 2.01 25.97 -18.70
C GLY A 264 3.49 25.88 -19.05
N THR A 265 4.27 25.04 -18.36
CA THR A 265 5.65 24.78 -18.77
C THR A 265 5.67 23.83 -19.98
N ASN A 266 6.17 24.30 -21.11
CA ASN A 266 6.39 23.47 -22.30
C ASN A 266 7.52 22.48 -22.02
N GLY A 267 7.16 21.23 -21.77
CA GLY A 267 8.10 20.14 -21.57
C GLY A 267 7.85 18.99 -22.55
N PRO A 268 8.72 17.97 -22.56
CA PRO A 268 8.49 16.76 -23.34
C PRO A 268 7.18 16.07 -22.92
N ASN A 269 6.59 15.30 -23.82
CA ASN A 269 5.37 14.53 -23.51
C ASN A 269 5.57 13.67 -22.23
N PRO A 270 4.54 13.54 -21.38
CA PRO A 270 4.66 12.87 -20.09
C PRO A 270 4.97 11.38 -20.27
N GLY A 271 5.91 10.88 -19.46
CA GLY A 271 6.22 9.45 -19.37
C GLY A 271 5.19 8.70 -18.53
N ALA A 272 5.24 7.36 -18.59
CA ALA A 272 4.39 6.51 -17.76
C ALA A 272 4.66 6.72 -16.25
N ALA A 273 5.93 6.93 -15.88
CA ALA A 273 6.32 7.24 -14.51
C ALA A 273 5.74 8.57 -14.03
N ASP A 274 5.65 9.56 -14.92
CA ASP A 274 5.18 10.90 -14.55
C ASP A 274 3.68 10.87 -14.22
N ILE A 275 2.88 10.14 -14.99
CA ILE A 275 1.45 9.91 -14.68
C ILE A 275 1.30 9.20 -13.34
N LEU A 276 1.98 8.07 -13.14
CA LEU A 276 1.90 7.32 -11.89
C LEU A 276 2.39 8.15 -10.68
N SER A 277 3.40 8.99 -10.86
CA SER A 277 3.88 9.90 -9.82
C SER A 277 2.87 11.00 -9.47
N THR A 278 2.06 11.44 -10.42
CA THR A 278 1.01 12.44 -10.14
C THR A 278 -0.16 11.85 -9.36
N VAL A 279 -0.52 10.59 -9.66
CA VAL A 279 -1.51 9.85 -8.87
C VAL A 279 -0.97 9.54 -7.49
N LEU A 280 0.34 9.26 -7.37
CA LEU A 280 1.02 9.12 -6.08
C LEU A 280 0.92 10.39 -5.24
N ASP A 281 1.15 11.57 -5.83
CA ASP A 281 1.00 12.85 -5.13
C ASP A 281 -0.44 13.01 -4.58
N ALA A 282 -1.47 12.63 -5.35
CA ALA A 282 -2.86 12.61 -4.88
C ALA A 282 -3.12 11.55 -3.79
N SER A 283 -2.45 10.39 -3.85
CA SER A 283 -2.53 9.33 -2.83
C SER A 283 -1.98 9.78 -1.49
N ILE A 284 -0.90 10.56 -1.50
CA ILE A 284 -0.29 11.14 -0.30
C ILE A 284 -1.27 12.12 0.36
N VAL A 285 -1.99 12.92 -0.42
CA VAL A 285 -3.05 13.81 0.11
C VAL A 285 -4.22 12.99 0.64
N ALA A 286 -4.63 11.93 -0.05
CA ALA A 286 -5.69 11.03 0.41
C ALA A 286 -5.36 10.37 1.76
N LEU A 287 -4.08 10.09 2.05
CA LEU A 287 -3.61 9.56 3.32
C LEU A 287 -3.85 10.52 4.51
N ALA A 288 -4.09 11.81 4.26
CA ALA A 288 -4.48 12.74 5.31
C ALA A 288 -5.87 12.43 5.92
N LEU A 289 -6.78 11.78 5.17
CA LEU A 289 -8.11 11.42 5.65
C LEU A 289 -8.08 10.39 6.78
N PRO A 290 -7.46 9.20 6.62
CA PRO A 290 -7.34 8.27 7.74
C PRO A 290 -6.55 8.89 8.90
N MET A 291 -5.50 9.69 8.64
CA MET A 291 -4.79 10.41 9.72
C MET A 291 -5.70 11.38 10.49
N PHE A 292 -6.66 12.02 9.82
CA PHE A 292 -7.63 12.89 10.47
C PHE A 292 -8.70 12.12 11.24
N GLN A 293 -9.12 10.95 10.76
CA GLN A 293 -10.06 10.07 11.46
C GLN A 293 -9.46 9.61 12.80
N TYR A 294 -8.21 9.14 12.79
CA TYR A 294 -7.47 8.72 14.00
C TYR A 294 -6.81 9.88 14.77
N ARG A 295 -7.18 11.14 14.52
CA ARG A 295 -6.54 12.31 15.15
C ARG A 295 -6.60 12.32 16.68
N LYS A 296 -7.65 11.73 17.27
CA LYS A 296 -7.81 11.68 18.74
C LYS A 296 -6.78 10.73 19.35
N GLU A 297 -6.65 9.55 18.76
CA GLU A 297 -5.64 8.56 19.14
C GLU A 297 -4.23 9.09 18.94
N LEU A 298 -3.97 9.77 17.80
CA LEU A 298 -2.71 10.43 17.52
C LEU A 298 -2.37 11.52 18.55
N LYS A 299 -3.38 12.26 19.04
CA LYS A 299 -3.20 13.25 20.12
C LYS A 299 -2.89 12.58 21.46
N ASN A 300 -3.58 11.50 21.78
CA ASN A 300 -3.37 10.75 23.02
C ASN A 300 -1.95 10.19 23.11
N HIS A 301 -1.38 9.78 21.98
CA HIS A 301 -0.04 9.20 21.90
C HIS A 301 0.99 10.11 21.23
N PHE A 302 0.70 11.41 21.13
CA PHE A 302 1.54 12.37 20.42
C PHE A 302 2.98 12.38 20.94
N ILE A 303 3.16 12.39 22.26
CA ILE A 303 4.49 12.38 22.89
C ILE A 303 5.23 11.07 22.58
N ALA A 304 4.52 9.94 22.65
CA ALA A 304 5.07 8.61 22.38
C ALA A 304 5.57 8.44 20.93
N ILE A 305 4.98 9.18 19.99
CA ILE A 305 5.33 9.12 18.56
C ILE A 305 6.36 10.19 18.19
N VAL A 306 6.15 11.44 18.61
CA VAL A 306 6.98 12.58 18.18
C VAL A 306 8.36 12.56 18.83
N VAL A 307 8.46 12.26 20.13
CA VAL A 307 9.75 12.34 20.84
C VAL A 307 10.77 11.35 20.26
N PRO A 308 10.47 10.06 20.05
CA PRO A 308 11.39 9.14 19.41
C PRO A 308 11.74 9.55 17.97
N ASN A 309 10.75 9.99 17.19
CA ASN A 309 10.98 10.42 15.81
C ASN A 309 11.92 11.64 15.72
N VAL A 310 11.77 12.64 16.59
CA VAL A 310 12.64 13.82 16.60
C VAL A 310 14.06 13.44 17.01
N VAL A 311 14.23 12.67 18.08
CA VAL A 311 15.57 12.26 18.56
C VAL A 311 16.29 11.42 17.52
N VAL A 312 15.59 10.44 16.92
CA VAL A 312 16.15 9.60 15.87
C VAL A 312 16.43 10.39 14.60
N SER A 313 15.58 11.35 14.24
CA SER A 313 15.82 12.22 13.07
C SER A 313 17.04 13.11 13.25
N ILE A 314 17.22 13.73 14.43
CA ILE A 314 18.42 14.52 14.74
C ILE A 314 19.67 13.63 14.72
N GLY A 315 19.60 12.48 15.40
CA GLY A 315 20.67 11.49 15.39
C GLY A 315 21.01 11.00 13.98
N SER A 316 20.00 10.81 13.12
CA SER A 316 20.21 10.41 11.74
C SER A 316 20.78 11.54 10.87
N LEU A 317 20.35 12.77 11.09
CA LEU A 317 20.77 13.94 10.32
C LEU A 317 22.25 14.25 10.52
N PHE A 318 22.74 14.16 11.76
CA PHE A 318 24.14 14.45 12.09
C PHE A 318 25.02 13.20 12.14
N GLY A 319 24.48 12.08 12.62
CA GLY A 319 25.24 10.85 12.84
C GLY A 319 25.67 10.17 11.55
N TYR A 320 24.78 10.01 10.56
CA TYR A 320 25.14 9.32 9.32
C TYR A 320 26.20 10.05 8.49
N PRO A 321 26.08 11.37 8.21
CA PRO A 321 27.10 12.07 7.46
C PRO A 321 28.48 12.02 8.15
N ALA A 322 28.52 12.20 9.48
CA ALA A 322 29.76 12.13 10.25
C ALA A 322 30.40 10.73 10.19
N PHE A 323 29.59 9.68 10.35
CA PHE A 323 30.06 8.29 10.29
C PHE A 323 30.52 7.89 8.88
N CYS A 324 29.80 8.32 7.84
CA CYS A 324 30.17 8.06 6.45
C CYS A 324 31.51 8.73 6.09
N TYR A 325 31.71 9.96 6.55
CA TYR A 325 32.97 10.66 6.37
C TYR A 325 34.13 9.95 7.09
N ALA A 326 33.90 9.46 8.32
CA ALA A 326 34.91 8.71 9.08
C ALA A 326 35.34 7.39 8.40
N ILE A 327 34.44 6.74 7.64
CA ILE A 327 34.73 5.51 6.87
C ILE A 327 35.46 5.81 5.53
N GLY A 328 35.69 7.08 5.23
CA GLY A 328 36.39 7.54 4.03
C GLY A 328 35.49 7.66 2.80
N ILE A 329 34.18 7.87 2.97
CA ILE A 329 33.28 8.26 1.87
C ILE A 329 33.48 9.75 1.60
N SER A 330 33.49 10.14 0.32
CA SER A 330 33.67 11.54 -0.08
C SER A 330 32.65 12.47 0.59
N SER A 331 33.08 13.68 0.97
CA SER A 331 32.27 14.64 1.75
C SER A 331 30.90 14.91 1.12
N LYS A 332 30.84 15.14 -0.20
CA LYS A 332 29.58 15.38 -0.93
C LYS A 332 28.62 14.19 -0.89
N ARG A 333 29.13 12.95 -0.91
CA ARG A 333 28.31 11.74 -0.85
C ARG A 333 27.88 11.44 0.58
N SER A 334 28.71 11.72 1.57
CA SER A 334 28.36 11.60 2.99
C SER A 334 27.21 12.54 3.39
N ILE A 335 27.17 13.77 2.85
CA ILE A 335 26.05 14.70 3.07
C ILE A 335 24.74 14.15 2.48
N ALA A 336 24.79 13.39 1.38
CA ALA A 336 23.60 12.79 0.78
C ALA A 336 22.89 11.80 1.72
N PHE A 337 23.60 11.22 2.70
CA PHE A 337 22.98 10.35 3.72
C PHE A 337 22.02 11.08 4.65
N ALA A 338 22.13 12.39 4.79
CA ALA A 338 21.16 13.20 5.54
C ALA A 338 19.74 13.07 4.95
N GLY A 339 19.62 12.85 3.64
CA GLY A 339 18.36 12.70 2.92
C GLY A 339 17.79 11.27 2.87
N ARG A 340 18.41 10.28 3.52
CA ARG A 340 18.05 8.85 3.35
C ARG A 340 16.64 8.48 3.81
N SER A 341 16.13 9.22 4.78
CA SER A 341 14.83 8.99 5.41
C SER A 341 13.76 9.98 4.92
N LEU A 342 14.12 10.82 3.94
CA LEU A 342 13.19 11.73 3.29
C LEU A 342 12.61 11.07 2.05
N THR A 343 11.34 11.35 1.77
CA THR A 343 10.72 11.01 0.49
C THR A 343 11.57 11.61 -0.64
N LEU A 344 11.85 10.85 -1.70
CA LEU A 344 12.75 11.25 -2.79
C LEU A 344 12.53 12.69 -3.31
N ALA A 345 11.26 13.10 -3.43
CA ALA A 345 10.89 14.45 -3.87
C ALA A 345 11.32 15.57 -2.91
N LEU A 346 11.39 15.29 -1.60
CA LEU A 346 11.89 16.19 -0.55
C LEU A 346 13.40 16.02 -0.33
N ALA A 347 13.91 14.80 -0.50
CA ALA A 347 15.32 14.47 -0.32
C ALA A 347 16.22 15.21 -1.32
N THR A 348 15.77 15.29 -2.58
CA THR A 348 16.51 15.93 -3.68
C THR A 348 16.80 17.42 -3.39
N PRO A 349 15.79 18.28 -3.13
CA PRO A 349 16.05 19.69 -2.80
C PRO A 349 16.74 19.87 -1.45
N ALA A 350 16.48 19.00 -0.46
CA ALA A 350 17.15 19.09 0.84
C ALA A 350 18.67 18.84 0.72
N VAL A 351 19.08 17.80 0.00
CA VAL A 351 20.50 17.48 -0.20
C VAL A 351 21.18 18.46 -1.14
N SER A 352 20.50 18.98 -2.17
CA SER A 352 21.07 20.03 -3.01
C SER A 352 21.35 21.30 -2.22
N ASN A 353 20.46 21.68 -1.30
CA ASN A 353 20.66 22.83 -0.42
C ASN A 353 21.80 22.62 0.60
N LEU A 354 22.05 21.37 1.01
CA LEU A 354 23.18 21.00 1.86
C LEU A 354 24.51 20.84 1.09
N GLY A 355 24.50 20.94 -0.24
CA GLY A 355 25.70 20.76 -1.08
C GLY A 355 26.13 19.30 -1.29
N GLY A 356 25.22 18.35 -1.06
CA GLY A 356 25.46 16.92 -1.28
C GLY A 356 25.19 16.48 -2.73
N ASP A 357 25.55 15.23 -3.02
CA ASP A 357 25.38 14.65 -4.35
C ASP A 357 23.96 14.09 -4.59
N ILE A 358 23.27 14.64 -5.61
CA ILE A 358 21.90 14.26 -5.99
C ILE A 358 21.86 12.83 -6.58
N ASN A 359 22.93 12.42 -7.26
CA ASN A 359 23.00 11.09 -7.85
C ASN A 359 23.09 10.01 -6.77
N THR A 360 23.66 10.35 -5.60
CA THR A 360 23.77 9.43 -4.47
C THR A 360 22.50 9.42 -3.61
N VAL A 361 21.83 10.57 -3.37
CA VAL A 361 20.64 10.61 -2.49
C VAL A 361 19.48 9.79 -3.05
N ALA A 362 19.29 9.79 -4.38
CA ALA A 362 18.12 9.17 -4.98
C ALA A 362 18.11 7.62 -4.82
N PRO A 363 19.15 6.88 -5.21
CA PRO A 363 19.26 5.45 -4.92
C PRO A 363 19.24 5.15 -3.41
N LEU A 364 19.88 5.99 -2.61
CA LEU A 364 20.01 5.79 -1.17
C LEU A 364 18.65 5.90 -0.44
N ALA A 365 17.83 6.90 -0.77
CA ALA A 365 16.48 7.04 -0.23
C ALA A 365 15.59 5.84 -0.61
N ILE A 366 15.73 5.35 -1.85
CA ILE A 366 14.97 4.21 -2.34
C ILE A 366 15.42 2.92 -1.64
N ILE A 367 16.72 2.62 -1.59
CA ILE A 367 17.28 1.43 -0.91
C ILE A 367 16.88 1.44 0.58
N SER A 368 16.95 2.59 1.26
CA SER A 368 16.50 2.74 2.63
C SER A 368 15.01 2.39 2.78
N GLY A 369 14.16 2.83 1.85
CA GLY A 369 12.75 2.45 1.80
C GLY A 369 12.54 0.94 1.61
N ILE A 370 13.30 0.31 0.71
CA ILE A 370 13.28 -1.15 0.47
C ILE A 370 13.64 -1.91 1.74
N LEU A 371 14.72 -1.51 2.40
CA LEU A 371 15.18 -2.13 3.64
C LEU A 371 14.13 -1.96 4.74
N GLY A 372 13.47 -0.80 4.82
CA GLY A 372 12.34 -0.58 5.72
C GLY A 372 11.24 -1.62 5.57
N VAL A 373 10.82 -1.87 4.33
CA VAL A 373 9.75 -2.83 4.02
C VAL A 373 10.19 -4.28 4.25
N LEU A 374 11.40 -4.66 3.81
CA LEU A 374 11.88 -6.05 3.90
C LEU A 374 12.29 -6.46 5.32
N MET A 375 12.90 -5.55 6.07
CA MET A 375 13.45 -5.84 7.39
C MET A 375 12.48 -5.52 8.52
N GLY A 376 11.48 -4.66 8.31
CA GLY A 376 10.54 -4.24 9.34
C GLY A 376 9.91 -5.42 10.10
N SER A 377 9.19 -6.29 9.39
CA SER A 377 8.50 -7.44 10.00
C SER A 377 9.46 -8.42 10.68
N LYS A 378 10.61 -8.72 10.06
CA LYS A 378 11.60 -9.66 10.60
C LYS A 378 12.32 -9.14 11.84
N LEU A 379 12.63 -7.85 11.86
CA LEU A 379 13.38 -7.23 12.94
C LEU A 379 12.52 -7.11 14.21
N PHE A 380 11.22 -6.89 14.08
CA PHE A 380 10.30 -6.90 15.22
C PHE A 380 10.17 -8.28 15.87
N HIS A 381 10.10 -9.35 15.07
CA HIS A 381 10.10 -10.72 15.60
C HIS A 381 11.43 -11.05 16.32
N TRP A 382 12.55 -10.56 15.80
CA TRP A 382 13.85 -10.75 16.42
C TRP A 382 14.01 -9.97 17.73
N LEU A 383 13.48 -8.76 17.82
CA LEU A 383 13.53 -7.93 19.04
C LEU A 383 12.57 -8.37 20.16
N ARG A 384 11.73 -9.39 19.97
CA ARG A 384 10.78 -9.94 20.97
C ARG A 384 10.00 -8.85 21.73
N ILE A 385 9.52 -7.83 21.03
CA ILE A 385 8.63 -6.83 21.62
C ILE A 385 7.21 -7.42 21.57
N PRO A 386 6.51 -7.56 22.70
CA PRO A 386 5.16 -8.11 22.70
C PRO A 386 4.26 -7.27 21.79
N GLU A 387 3.48 -7.94 20.94
CA GLU A 387 2.68 -7.37 19.83
C GLU A 387 1.70 -6.26 20.27
N GLY A 388 1.45 -6.11 21.57
CA GLY A 388 0.65 -5.03 22.14
C GLY A 388 1.34 -3.66 22.30
N CYS A 389 2.68 -3.58 22.19
CA CYS A 389 3.41 -2.35 22.52
C CYS A 389 3.58 -1.36 21.34
N LEU A 390 3.39 -1.78 20.09
CA LEU A 390 3.91 -1.01 18.93
C LEU A 390 2.93 -0.74 17.79
N SER A 391 1.68 -1.20 17.88
CA SER A 391 0.64 -0.90 16.88
C SER A 391 0.23 0.58 16.83
N LEU A 392 0.74 1.40 17.75
CA LEU A 392 0.44 2.82 17.91
C LEU A 392 1.45 3.75 17.20
N GLY A 393 2.59 3.21 16.75
CA GLY A 393 3.62 3.95 15.99
C GLY A 393 3.85 3.42 14.58
N TYR A 394 3.35 2.22 14.29
CA TYR A 394 3.28 1.64 12.95
C TYR A 394 1.82 1.23 12.74
N PRO A 395 1.05 1.85 11.81
CA PRO A 395 -0.11 1.16 11.30
C PRO A 395 0.43 -0.16 10.76
N THR A 396 -0.01 -1.25 11.38
CA THR A 396 0.39 -2.60 11.07
C THR A 396 0.34 -2.78 9.56
N SER A 397 1.52 -2.82 8.94
CA SER A 397 1.66 -3.34 7.58
C SER A 397 1.11 -4.76 7.49
N ILE A 398 0.95 -5.46 8.63
CA ILE A 398 0.27 -6.75 8.74
C ILE A 398 -1.26 -6.61 8.74
N SER A 399 -1.90 -5.55 9.23
CA SER A 399 -3.35 -5.36 9.01
C SER A 399 -3.65 -4.88 7.60
N PHE A 400 -2.74 -4.11 6.99
CA PHE A 400 -2.82 -3.79 5.56
C PHE A 400 -2.59 -5.04 4.68
N GLU A 401 -1.60 -5.87 5.01
CA GLU A 401 -1.24 -7.05 4.21
C GLU A 401 -2.15 -8.27 4.48
N THR A 402 -2.73 -8.42 5.67
CA THR A 402 -3.70 -9.51 5.97
C THR A 402 -5.10 -9.16 5.44
N GLN A 403 -5.48 -7.88 5.37
CA GLN A 403 -6.63 -7.44 4.57
C GLN A 403 -6.38 -7.59 3.05
N LEU A 404 -5.13 -7.43 2.57
CA LEU A 404 -4.77 -7.57 1.15
C LEU A 404 -4.42 -9.00 0.70
N THR A 405 -4.22 -9.97 1.60
CA THR A 405 -3.97 -11.38 1.26
C THR A 405 -5.20 -12.27 1.41
N HIS A 406 -6.26 -11.77 2.04
CA HIS A 406 -7.59 -12.40 2.02
C HIS A 406 -8.64 -11.62 1.20
N LEU A 407 -8.23 -10.61 0.43
CA LEU A 407 -8.98 -9.96 -0.66
C LEU A 407 -8.40 -10.33 -2.02
#